data_AF-A0A1H8PVG6-F1
#
_entry.id   AF-A0A1H8PVG6-F1
#
_cell.length_a   1.000
_cell.length_b   1.000
_cell.length_c   1.000
_cell.angle_alpha   90.00
_cell.angle_beta   90.00
_cell.angle_gamma   90.00
#
_symmetry.space_group_name_H-M   'P 1'
#
loop_
_entity.id
_entity.type
_entity.pdbx_description
1 polymer ?
#
loop_
_entity_poly.entity_id
_entity_poly.type
_entity_poly.pdbx_seq_one_letter_code
_entity_poly.pdbx_strand_id
1 'polypeptide(L)'
;MRLISMLGFLTVIVLTCLIVDYFQVLRRPARLGLGLAVTCIVVGVILVVNAVLPDSQFYGAVFSEQDTLDKVVALTFDDGPNPSYTGQLLDILRDNGVHATFFLIGRHVTEAPELVSRIAAEGHQIGNHTYNHLDLLKLDRRTVEAEIDKTNEAIAAITGSKPVLIRPPHGFRDAAVLGIIRDRGMVPVEWSVASRDWTNPGVAIIVRRTVQQVKNGSIILLHDGAGDVSRAQTIEATRRIIQELKGRGYRFVTVGELLAMGENRQ
;
A
#
# COMPACT_ATOMS: atom_id res chain seq x y z
N MET A 1 11.15 3.25 16.88
CA MET A 1 12.52 2.89 16.44
C MET A 1 12.45 2.44 14.99
N ARG A 2 13.42 2.84 14.15
CA ARG A 2 13.44 2.49 12.71
C ARG A 2 13.80 1.02 12.52
N LEU A 3 13.17 0.33 11.58
CA LEU A 3 13.49 -1.07 11.26
C LEU A 3 14.97 -1.23 10.90
N ILE A 4 15.50 -0.34 10.05
CA ILE A 4 16.89 -0.42 9.60
C ILE A 4 17.88 -0.32 10.76
N SER A 5 17.57 0.48 11.78
CA SER A 5 18.38 0.59 13.00
C SER A 5 18.32 -0.69 13.83
N MET A 6 17.15 -1.32 13.93
CA MET A 6 16.99 -2.61 14.63
C MET A 6 17.80 -3.72 13.95
N LEU A 7 17.73 -3.80 12.63
CA LEU A 7 18.48 -4.79 11.84
C LEU A 7 19.99 -4.55 11.94
N GLY A 8 20.44 -3.30 11.92
CA GLY A 8 21.84 -2.94 12.15
C GLY A 8 22.33 -3.41 13.52
N PHE A 9 21.55 -3.16 14.57
CA PHE A 9 21.89 -3.61 15.93
C PHE A 9 21.93 -5.14 16.05
N LEU A 10 20.95 -5.84 15.49
CA LEU A 10 20.94 -7.32 15.47
C LEU A 10 22.15 -7.88 14.72
N THR A 11 22.56 -7.24 13.63
CA THR A 11 23.75 -7.65 12.86
C THR A 11 25.03 -7.52 13.68
N VAL A 12 25.18 -6.43 14.44
CA VAL A 12 26.32 -6.25 15.34
C VAL A 12 26.34 -7.33 16.43
N ILE A 13 25.19 -7.68 17.01
CA ILE A 13 25.09 -8.78 17.98
C ILE A 13 25.51 -10.11 17.34
N VAL A 14 24.96 -10.45 16.17
CA VAL A 14 25.27 -11.70 15.46
C VAL A 14 26.78 -11.82 15.22
N LEU A 15 27.41 -10.78 14.68
CA LEU A 15 28.86 -10.79 14.41
C LEU A 15 29.68 -10.95 15.70
N THR A 16 29.30 -10.22 16.75
CA THR A 16 29.99 -10.30 18.05
C THR A 16 29.88 -11.71 18.65
N CYS A 17 28.69 -12.32 18.61
CA CYS A 17 28.46 -13.68 19.10
C CYS A 17 29.26 -14.73 18.34
N LEU A 18 29.32 -14.63 17.02
CA LEU A 18 30.10 -15.54 16.18
C LEU A 18 31.60 -15.40 16.42
N ILE A 19 32.10 -14.18 16.63
CA ILE A 19 33.51 -13.92 16.97
C ILE A 19 33.87 -14.54 18.32
N VAL A 20 33.03 -14.35 19.34
CA VAL A 20 33.23 -14.92 20.69
C VAL A 20 33.30 -16.46 20.65
N ASP A 21 32.42 -17.08 19.88
CA ASP A 21 32.42 -18.54 19.68
C ASP A 21 33.65 -19.01 18.88
N TYR A 22 34.03 -18.29 17.82
CA TYR A 22 35.19 -18.63 16.98
C TYR A 22 36.50 -18.65 17.77
N PHE A 23 36.72 -17.64 18.62
CA PHE A 23 37.91 -17.54 19.47
C PHE A 23 37.82 -18.36 20.76
N GLN A 24 36.74 -19.12 20.97
CA GLN A 24 36.50 -19.92 22.18
C GLN A 24 36.68 -19.12 23.48
N VAL A 25 36.31 -17.83 23.45
CA VAL A 25 36.53 -16.91 24.58
C VAL A 25 35.81 -17.41 25.83
N LEU A 26 34.65 -18.06 25.65
CA LEU A 26 33.93 -18.76 26.70
C LEU A 26 34.35 -20.23 26.71
N ARG A 27 35.04 -20.66 27.79
CA ARG A 27 35.61 -22.01 28.00
C ARG A 27 34.58 -23.18 28.07
N ARG A 28 33.31 -23.00 27.67
CA ARG A 28 32.26 -24.02 27.80
C ARG A 28 31.89 -24.64 26.44
N PRO A 29 31.51 -25.93 26.39
CA PRO A 29 31.29 -26.68 25.15
C PRO A 29 30.02 -26.30 24.37
N ALA A 30 29.18 -25.41 24.90
CA ALA A 30 27.96 -24.97 24.24
C ALA A 30 28.25 -23.75 23.36
N ARG A 31 27.95 -23.85 22.05
CA ARG A 31 27.99 -22.74 21.08
C ARG A 31 26.86 -21.74 21.36
N LEU A 32 26.91 -21.11 22.52
CA LEU A 32 25.91 -20.14 22.98
C LEU A 32 25.86 -18.92 22.04
N GLY A 33 27.01 -18.51 21.48
CA GLY A 33 27.06 -17.46 20.48
C GLY A 33 26.32 -17.83 19.20
N LEU A 34 26.47 -19.06 18.71
CA LEU A 34 25.72 -19.56 17.55
C LEU A 34 24.21 -19.59 17.84
N GLY A 35 23.81 -20.05 19.02
CA GLY A 35 22.40 -20.05 19.43
C GLY A 35 21.80 -18.64 19.40
N LEU A 36 22.48 -17.67 20.02
CA LEU A 36 22.04 -16.28 20.05
C LEU A 36 22.05 -15.64 18.65
N ALA A 37 23.06 -15.94 17.83
CA ALA A 37 23.13 -15.49 16.44
C ALA A 37 21.92 -15.99 15.62
N VAL A 38 21.57 -17.28 15.74
CA VAL A 38 20.38 -17.84 15.09
C VAL A 38 19.11 -17.14 15.58
N THR A 39 18.96 -16.91 16.89
CA THR A 39 17.82 -16.16 17.43
C THR A 39 17.73 -14.75 16.86
N CYS A 40 18.84 -14.00 16.80
CA CYS A 40 18.86 -12.65 16.24
C CYS A 40 18.50 -12.63 14.75
N ILE A 41 18.95 -13.62 13.97
CA ILE A 41 18.57 -13.76 12.56
C ILE A 41 17.07 -14.01 12.42
N VAL A 42 16.51 -14.93 13.21
CA VAL A 42 15.07 -15.24 13.20
C VAL A 42 14.26 -13.99 13.57
N VAL A 43 14.66 -13.26 14.61
CA VAL A 43 14.03 -11.98 14.99
C VAL A 43 14.12 -10.97 13.84
N GLY A 44 15.28 -10.83 13.19
CA GLY A 44 15.45 -9.95 12.03
C GLY A 44 14.49 -10.29 10.88
N VAL A 45 14.34 -11.58 10.56
CA VAL A 45 13.40 -12.06 9.53
C VAL A 45 11.97 -11.73 9.93
N ILE A 46 11.56 -11.98 11.18
CA ILE A 46 10.21 -11.65 11.67
C ILE A 46 9.93 -10.15 11.52
N LEU A 47 10.88 -9.29 11.89
CA LEU A 47 10.74 -7.84 11.74
C LEU A 47 10.55 -7.42 10.27
N VAL A 48 11.37 -7.96 9.37
CA VAL A 48 11.27 -7.65 7.92
C VAL A 48 9.95 -8.15 7.33
N VAL A 49 9.55 -9.38 7.63
CA VAL A 49 8.30 -9.96 7.13
C VAL A 49 7.10 -9.10 7.55
N ASN A 50 7.05 -8.69 8.82
CA ASN A 50 5.98 -7.83 9.32
C ASN A 50 5.99 -6.42 8.71
N ALA A 51 7.13 -5.95 8.18
CA ALA A 51 7.23 -4.65 7.51
C ALA A 51 6.70 -4.66 6.07
N VAL A 52 6.59 -5.85 5.45
CA VAL A 52 6.22 -6.02 4.03
C VAL A 52 4.90 -6.76 3.80
N LEU A 53 4.39 -7.51 4.78
CA LEU A 53 3.08 -8.18 4.67
C LEU A 53 1.94 -7.16 4.79
N PRO A 54 1.06 -6.97 3.80
CA PRO A 54 0.06 -5.89 3.76
C PRO A 54 -0.92 -5.87 4.95
N ASP A 55 -1.29 -7.03 5.47
CA ASP A 55 -2.25 -7.21 6.58
C ASP A 55 -1.61 -7.13 7.98
N SER A 56 -0.27 -7.10 8.05
CA SER A 56 0.47 -7.02 9.31
C SER A 56 0.13 -5.75 10.11
N GLN A 57 -0.29 -5.95 11.35
CA GLN A 57 -0.57 -4.89 12.33
C GLN A 57 0.60 -4.67 13.31
N PHE A 58 1.73 -5.37 13.13
CA PHE A 58 2.83 -5.44 14.10
C PHE A 58 3.45 -4.07 14.43
N TYR A 59 3.57 -3.19 13.43
CA TYR A 59 4.13 -1.84 13.62
C TYR A 59 3.08 -0.77 13.96
N GLY A 60 1.80 -1.15 13.96
CA GLY A 60 0.65 -0.27 14.17
C GLY A 60 -0.52 -0.63 13.27
N ALA A 61 -1.67 -0.01 13.55
CA ALA A 61 -2.89 -0.23 12.79
C ALA A 61 -2.74 0.19 11.32
N VAL A 62 -3.15 -0.68 10.40
CA VAL A 62 -3.30 -0.42 8.97
C VAL A 62 -4.62 -1.01 8.48
N PHE A 63 -5.23 -0.39 7.47
CA PHE A 63 -6.50 -0.83 6.92
C PHE A 63 -6.31 -1.57 5.60
N SER A 64 -6.50 -2.89 5.58
CA SER A 64 -6.32 -3.75 4.40
C SER A 64 -7.62 -4.38 3.89
N GLU A 65 -8.63 -4.46 4.75
CA GLU A 65 -9.98 -4.96 4.48
C GLU A 65 -10.93 -4.56 5.60
N GLN A 66 -12.23 -4.73 5.36
CA GLN A 66 -13.26 -4.57 6.37
C GLN A 66 -13.95 -5.90 6.66
N ASP A 67 -14.07 -6.26 7.93
CA ASP A 67 -14.94 -7.35 8.32
C ASP A 67 -16.41 -6.91 8.18
N THR A 68 -17.10 -7.48 7.19
CA THR A 68 -18.51 -7.19 6.92
C THR A 68 -19.21 -8.37 6.26
N LEU A 69 -20.51 -8.48 6.55
CA LEU A 69 -21.41 -9.43 5.87
C LEU A 69 -21.92 -8.87 4.53
N ASP A 70 -21.77 -7.57 4.29
CA ASP A 70 -22.19 -6.94 3.06
C ASP A 70 -21.27 -7.33 1.90
N LYS A 71 -21.86 -7.66 0.75
CA LYS A 71 -21.11 -7.89 -0.49
C LYS A 71 -20.62 -6.55 -1.06
N VAL A 72 -19.60 -5.99 -0.45
CA VAL A 72 -18.93 -4.76 -0.87
C VAL A 72 -17.45 -5.01 -1.12
N VAL A 73 -16.86 -4.28 -2.07
CA VAL A 73 -15.41 -4.26 -2.32
C VAL A 73 -14.97 -2.86 -2.68
N ALA A 74 -13.70 -2.53 -2.41
CA ALA A 74 -13.09 -1.28 -2.83
C ALA A 74 -12.07 -1.54 -3.95
N LEU A 75 -12.27 -0.90 -5.11
CA LEU A 75 -11.25 -0.84 -6.14
C LEU A 75 -10.28 0.31 -5.82
N THR A 76 -8.99 0.00 -5.83
CA THR A 76 -7.94 0.98 -5.61
C THR A 76 -6.92 0.98 -6.74
N PHE A 77 -6.44 2.17 -7.10
CA PHE A 77 -5.47 2.38 -8.16
C PHE A 77 -4.29 3.20 -7.66
N ASP A 78 -3.09 2.65 -7.79
CA ASP A 78 -1.85 3.30 -7.39
C ASP A 78 -1.09 3.85 -8.60
N ASP A 79 -0.15 4.75 -8.31
CA ASP A 79 0.86 5.34 -9.21
C ASP A 79 0.39 6.43 -10.17
N GLY A 80 -0.91 6.66 -10.31
CA GLY A 80 -1.47 7.73 -11.14
C GLY A 80 -1.23 9.16 -10.61
N PRO A 81 -1.76 10.17 -11.33
CA PRO A 81 -2.45 10.05 -12.61
C PRO A 81 -1.47 9.81 -13.77
N ASN A 82 -1.84 8.92 -14.69
CA ASN A 82 -1.14 8.67 -15.93
C ASN A 82 -1.94 9.24 -17.12
N PRO A 83 -1.40 10.21 -17.88
CA PRO A 83 -2.10 10.82 -19.02
C PRO A 83 -2.61 9.84 -20.07
N SER A 84 -1.96 8.68 -20.23
CA SER A 84 -2.35 7.68 -21.23
C SER A 84 -3.49 6.77 -20.76
N TYR A 85 -3.64 6.53 -19.46
CA TYR A 85 -4.48 5.44 -18.95
C TYR A 85 -5.54 5.86 -17.94
N THR A 86 -5.27 6.83 -17.06
CA THR A 86 -6.21 7.26 -16.02
C THR A 86 -7.52 7.78 -16.62
N GLY A 87 -7.47 8.53 -17.73
CA GLY A 87 -8.67 8.99 -18.42
C GLY A 87 -9.57 7.84 -18.91
N GLN A 88 -8.96 6.80 -19.50
CA GLN A 88 -9.68 5.61 -19.97
C GLN A 88 -10.27 4.82 -18.79
N LEU A 89 -9.54 4.76 -17.68
CA LEU A 89 -10.01 4.11 -16.46
C LEU A 89 -11.25 4.81 -15.89
N LEU A 90 -11.23 6.14 -15.82
CA LEU A 90 -12.35 6.96 -15.38
C LEU A 90 -13.59 6.73 -16.27
N ASP A 91 -13.41 6.67 -17.59
CA ASP A 91 -14.51 6.33 -18.51
C ASP A 91 -15.12 4.95 -18.19
N ILE A 92 -14.30 3.93 -17.95
CA ILE A 92 -14.78 2.59 -17.57
C ILE A 92 -15.55 2.62 -16.25
N LEU A 93 -15.04 3.35 -15.25
CA LEU A 93 -15.67 3.46 -13.95
C LEU A 93 -17.03 4.17 -14.04
N ARG A 94 -17.10 5.29 -14.77
CA ARG A 94 -18.33 6.04 -15.04
C ARG A 94 -19.35 5.20 -15.79
N ASP A 95 -18.95 4.54 -16.88
CA ASP A 95 -19.86 3.74 -17.71
C ASP A 95 -20.43 2.53 -16.93
N ASN A 96 -19.76 2.13 -15.85
CA ASN A 96 -20.25 1.11 -14.94
C ASN A 96 -20.88 1.69 -13.66
N GLY A 97 -20.95 3.00 -13.45
CA GLY A 97 -21.47 3.60 -12.21
C GLY A 97 -20.74 3.08 -10.96
N VAL A 98 -19.41 3.08 -10.99
CA VAL A 98 -18.53 2.60 -9.91
C VAL A 98 -17.64 3.74 -9.44
N HIS A 99 -17.59 3.97 -8.12
CA HIS A 99 -16.56 4.80 -7.51
C HIS A 99 -15.38 3.94 -7.02
N ALA A 100 -14.20 4.55 -6.95
CA ALA A 100 -12.94 3.90 -6.64
C ALA A 100 -12.07 4.85 -5.80
N THR A 101 -10.94 4.36 -5.30
CA THR A 101 -9.96 5.18 -4.58
C THR A 101 -8.64 5.21 -5.34
N PHE A 102 -8.11 6.40 -5.59
CA PHE A 102 -6.86 6.60 -6.32
C PHE A 102 -5.77 7.09 -5.36
N PHE A 103 -4.70 6.32 -5.18
CA PHE A 103 -3.52 6.74 -4.43
C PHE A 103 -2.52 7.37 -5.39
N LEU A 104 -2.45 8.70 -5.37
CA LEU A 104 -1.73 9.49 -6.38
C LEU A 104 -0.30 9.81 -5.95
N ILE A 105 0.63 9.69 -6.90
CA ILE A 105 2.01 10.16 -6.70
C ILE A 105 2.04 11.68 -6.91
N GLY A 106 2.56 12.41 -5.93
CA GLY A 106 2.56 13.88 -5.92
C GLY A 106 3.19 14.53 -7.14
N ARG A 107 4.27 13.96 -7.71
CA ARG A 107 4.85 14.49 -8.96
C ARG A 107 3.87 14.39 -10.15
N HIS A 108 3.11 13.30 -10.25
CA HIS A 108 2.14 13.11 -11.33
C HIS A 108 0.90 13.99 -11.13
N VAL A 109 0.53 14.26 -9.87
CA VAL A 109 -0.51 15.24 -9.53
C VAL A 109 -0.18 16.63 -10.11
N THR A 110 1.08 17.05 -10.01
CA THR A 110 1.53 18.34 -10.58
C THR A 110 1.63 18.32 -12.10
N GLU A 111 1.86 17.16 -12.71
CA GLU A 111 2.01 17.01 -14.17
C GLU A 111 0.66 16.88 -14.90
N ALA A 112 -0.38 16.37 -14.23
CA ALA A 112 -1.70 16.12 -14.81
C ALA A 112 -2.85 16.63 -13.92
N PRO A 113 -2.90 17.93 -13.58
CA PRO A 113 -3.90 18.49 -12.66
C PRO A 113 -5.34 18.37 -13.18
N GLU A 114 -5.55 18.33 -14.49
CA GLU A 114 -6.85 18.11 -15.12
C GLU A 114 -7.41 16.71 -14.82
N LEU A 115 -6.54 15.68 -14.78
CA LEU A 115 -6.96 14.33 -14.42
C LEU A 115 -7.29 14.24 -12.94
N VAL A 116 -6.52 14.90 -12.06
CA VAL A 116 -6.83 14.97 -10.62
C VAL A 116 -8.18 15.64 -10.39
N SER A 117 -8.45 16.76 -11.08
CA SER A 117 -9.73 17.46 -11.02
C SER A 117 -10.88 16.56 -11.47
N ARG A 118 -10.66 15.79 -12.54
CA ARG A 118 -11.64 14.84 -13.08
C ARG A 118 -11.92 13.68 -12.12
N ILE A 119 -10.89 13.09 -11.50
CA ILE A 119 -11.03 12.04 -10.48
C ILE A 119 -11.96 12.54 -9.36
N ALA A 120 -11.71 13.74 -8.83
CA ALA A 120 -12.53 14.34 -7.77
C ALA A 120 -13.96 14.65 -8.23
N ALA A 121 -14.12 15.27 -9.42
CA ALA A 121 -15.42 15.68 -9.95
C ALA A 121 -16.33 14.49 -10.29
N GLU A 122 -15.76 13.34 -10.66
CA GLU A 122 -16.51 12.09 -10.91
C GLU A 122 -16.81 11.29 -9.62
N GLY A 123 -16.52 11.84 -8.44
CA GLY A 123 -16.91 11.25 -7.15
C GLY A 123 -15.98 10.16 -6.64
N HIS A 124 -14.79 9.99 -7.22
CA HIS A 124 -13.79 9.07 -6.71
C HIS A 124 -13.06 9.66 -5.49
N GLN A 125 -12.58 8.77 -4.61
CA GLN A 125 -11.77 9.19 -3.48
C GLN A 125 -10.30 9.32 -3.89
N ILE A 126 -9.62 10.35 -3.39
CA ILE A 126 -8.19 10.56 -3.62
C ILE A 126 -7.43 10.32 -2.30
N GLY A 127 -6.38 9.49 -2.40
CA GLY A 127 -5.41 9.21 -1.36
C GLY A 127 -4.00 9.65 -1.78
N ASN A 128 -3.10 9.70 -0.81
CA ASN A 128 -1.70 10.05 -1.00
C ASN A 128 -0.85 8.79 -1.29
N HIS A 129 0.05 8.85 -2.27
CA HIS A 129 1.02 7.78 -2.56
C HIS A 129 2.48 8.27 -2.57
N THR A 130 2.79 9.25 -1.71
CA THR A 130 4.07 9.97 -1.62
C THR A 130 4.40 10.77 -2.90
N TYR A 131 5.47 11.56 -2.86
CA TYR A 131 5.75 12.49 -3.95
C TYR A 131 6.54 11.85 -5.07
N ASN A 132 7.52 11.02 -4.72
CA ASN A 132 8.47 10.39 -5.63
C ASN A 132 8.40 8.86 -5.62
N HIS A 133 7.49 8.26 -4.84
CA HIS A 133 7.37 6.80 -4.72
C HIS A 133 8.68 6.13 -4.26
N LEU A 134 9.26 6.68 -3.19
CA LEU A 134 10.49 6.17 -2.57
C LEU A 134 10.19 5.13 -1.49
N ASP A 135 11.12 4.20 -1.28
CA ASP A 135 11.08 3.25 -0.17
C ASP A 135 11.28 3.99 1.17
N LEU A 136 10.17 4.24 1.87
CA LEU A 136 10.14 5.02 3.12
C LEU A 136 10.98 4.40 4.24
N LEU A 137 11.29 3.09 4.20
CA LEU A 137 12.14 2.43 5.19
C LEU A 137 13.62 2.83 5.08
N LYS A 138 14.03 3.35 3.92
CA LYS A 138 15.40 3.80 3.66
C LYS A 138 15.63 5.29 3.89
N LEU A 139 14.57 6.06 4.13
CA LEU A 139 14.63 7.51 4.25
C LEU A 139 14.75 7.98 5.71
N ASP A 140 15.30 9.18 5.92
CA ASP A 140 15.21 9.83 7.22
C ASP A 140 13.80 10.41 7.47
N ARG A 141 13.53 10.79 8.73
CA ARG A 141 12.22 11.31 9.13
C ARG A 141 11.80 12.53 8.30
N ARG A 142 12.72 13.49 8.08
CA ARG A 142 12.41 14.75 7.39
C ARG A 142 12.07 14.50 5.93
N THR A 143 12.75 13.55 5.28
CA THR A 143 12.43 13.17 3.90
C THR A 143 11.06 12.47 3.84
N VAL A 144 10.73 11.56 4.76
CA VAL A 144 9.40 10.92 4.80
C VAL A 144 8.30 11.97 5.00
N GLU A 145 8.50 12.91 5.92
CA GLU A 145 7.57 14.02 6.16
C GLU A 145 7.36 14.86 4.89
N ALA A 146 8.44 15.24 4.20
CA ALA A 146 8.38 16.01 2.96
C ALA A 146 7.68 15.27 1.82
N GLU A 147 7.91 13.97 1.66
CA GLU A 147 7.25 13.13 0.66
C GLU A 147 5.72 13.12 0.83
N ILE A 148 5.25 13.08 2.08
CA ILE A 148 3.82 13.06 2.40
C ILE A 148 3.23 14.47 2.26
N ASP A 149 3.85 15.47 2.88
CA ASP A 149 3.32 16.83 2.95
C ASP A 149 3.24 17.50 1.59
N LYS A 150 4.28 17.37 0.78
CA LYS A 150 4.30 17.94 -0.57
C LYS A 150 3.19 17.34 -1.46
N THR A 151 2.90 16.05 -1.28
CA THR A 151 1.81 15.37 -2.00
C THR A 151 0.44 15.81 -1.50
N ASN A 152 0.28 15.96 -0.17
CA ASN A 152 -0.94 16.51 0.42
C ASN A 152 -1.24 17.92 -0.09
N GLU A 153 -0.23 18.77 -0.17
CA GLU A 153 -0.34 20.14 -0.69
C GLU A 153 -0.68 20.18 -2.17
N ALA A 154 -0.02 19.35 -3.00
CA ALA A 154 -0.32 19.26 -4.43
C ALA A 154 -1.76 18.83 -4.69
N ILE A 155 -2.26 17.83 -3.95
CA ILE A 155 -3.66 17.36 -4.06
C ILE A 155 -4.62 18.44 -3.58
N ALA A 156 -4.35 19.09 -2.44
CA ALA A 156 -5.21 20.12 -1.87
C ALA A 156 -5.30 21.37 -2.75
N ALA A 157 -4.21 21.74 -3.46
CA ALA A 157 -4.20 22.86 -4.38
C ALA A 157 -5.21 22.70 -5.54
N ILE A 158 -5.52 21.45 -5.92
CA ILE A 158 -6.44 21.14 -7.02
C ILE A 158 -7.85 20.83 -6.51
N THR A 159 -7.94 20.05 -5.43
CA THR A 159 -9.22 19.49 -4.93
C THR A 159 -9.85 20.31 -3.81
N GLY A 160 -9.12 21.29 -3.25
CA GLY A 160 -9.57 22.10 -2.11
C GLY A 160 -9.47 21.40 -0.75
N SER A 161 -9.05 20.14 -0.68
CA SER A 161 -8.92 19.40 0.57
C SER A 161 -7.70 18.48 0.59
N LYS A 162 -7.11 18.27 1.77
CA LYS A 162 -6.01 17.31 1.94
C LYS A 162 -6.58 15.88 1.98
N PRO A 163 -5.90 14.90 1.36
CA PRO A 163 -6.33 13.51 1.47
C PRO A 163 -6.19 13.02 2.92
N VAL A 164 -7.11 12.17 3.35
CA VAL A 164 -7.11 11.56 4.69
C VAL A 164 -6.57 10.12 4.68
N LEU A 165 -6.37 9.55 3.48
CA LEU A 165 -5.83 8.22 3.28
C LEU A 165 -4.43 8.30 2.67
N ILE A 166 -3.55 7.40 3.07
CA ILE A 166 -2.24 7.20 2.44
C ILE A 166 -1.96 5.72 2.25
N ARG A 167 -1.35 5.37 1.13
CA ARG A 167 -0.74 4.07 0.94
C ARG A 167 0.76 4.25 0.82
N PRO A 168 1.58 3.70 1.72
CA PRO A 168 3.04 3.74 1.58
C PRO A 168 3.47 2.99 0.30
N PRO A 169 4.46 3.50 -0.46
CA PRO A 169 5.04 2.79 -1.60
C PRO A 169 5.45 1.36 -1.21
N HIS A 170 5.11 0.42 -2.09
CA HIS A 170 5.34 -1.02 -1.90
C HIS A 170 4.61 -1.67 -0.70
N GLY A 171 3.77 -0.93 0.05
CA GLY A 171 3.20 -1.39 1.31
C GLY A 171 4.24 -1.55 2.42
N PHE A 172 5.37 -0.84 2.32
CA PHE A 172 6.49 -0.96 3.27
C PHE A 172 6.37 0.07 4.40
N ARG A 173 6.45 -0.42 5.64
CA ARG A 173 6.25 0.42 6.83
C ARG A 173 6.91 -0.15 8.06
N ASP A 174 7.31 0.77 8.94
CA ASP A 174 7.75 0.50 10.30
C ASP A 174 7.05 1.44 11.28
N ALA A 175 7.29 1.27 12.58
CA ALA A 175 6.64 2.09 13.60
C ALA A 175 6.91 3.60 13.45
N ALA A 176 8.05 3.99 12.87
CA ALA A 176 8.37 5.39 12.67
C ALA A 176 7.59 5.98 11.49
N VAL A 177 7.52 5.26 10.36
CA VAL A 177 6.71 5.66 9.20
C VAL A 177 5.25 5.78 9.60
N LEU A 178 4.69 4.78 10.29
CA LEU A 178 3.30 4.84 10.75
C LEU A 178 3.05 5.95 11.77
N GLY A 179 4.05 6.28 12.61
CA GLY A 179 3.97 7.44 13.50
C GLY A 179 3.83 8.75 12.72
N ILE A 180 4.68 8.97 11.71
CA ILE A 180 4.67 10.17 10.86
C ILE A 180 3.33 10.32 10.13
N ILE A 181 2.75 9.20 9.66
CA ILE A 181 1.44 9.15 9.01
C ILE A 181 0.33 9.58 10.00
N ARG A 182 0.33 9.01 11.21
CA ARG A 182 -0.68 9.33 12.24
C ARG A 182 -0.56 10.76 12.76
N ASP A 183 0.65 11.31 12.87
CA ASP A 183 0.87 12.71 13.24
C ASP A 183 0.17 13.69 12.28
N ARG A 184 -0.17 13.25 11.06
CA ARG A 184 -0.91 14.01 10.03
C ARG A 184 -2.40 13.70 10.00
N GLY A 185 -2.90 12.88 10.92
CA GLY A 185 -4.30 12.44 10.96
C GLY A 185 -4.71 11.56 9.77
N MET A 186 -3.74 10.92 9.09
CA MET A 186 -4.00 10.09 7.93
C MET A 186 -4.12 8.62 8.32
N VAL A 187 -4.95 7.87 7.60
CA VAL A 187 -5.11 6.42 7.76
C VAL A 187 -4.21 5.70 6.75
N PRO A 188 -3.27 4.84 7.21
CA PRO A 188 -2.51 3.98 6.32
C PRO A 188 -3.39 2.85 5.77
N VAL A 189 -3.46 2.75 4.44
CA VAL A 189 -4.29 1.80 3.71
C VAL A 189 -3.42 0.84 2.92
N GLU A 190 -3.68 -0.44 3.07
CA GLU A 190 -3.02 -1.54 2.35
C GLU A 190 -4.05 -2.26 1.48
N TRP A 191 -3.89 -3.55 1.21
CA TRP A 191 -4.82 -4.34 0.42
C TRP A 191 -4.92 -5.77 0.92
N SER A 192 -6.01 -6.44 0.57
CA SER A 192 -6.27 -7.86 0.83
C SER A 192 -6.25 -8.70 -0.45
N VAL A 193 -6.38 -8.04 -1.61
CA VAL A 193 -6.37 -8.68 -2.93
C VAL A 193 -5.33 -8.03 -3.83
N ALA A 194 -4.39 -8.83 -4.35
CA ALA A 194 -3.41 -8.39 -5.35
C ALA A 194 -3.38 -9.33 -6.55
N SER A 195 -3.49 -8.75 -7.75
CA SER A 195 -3.44 -9.47 -9.03
C SER A 195 -2.03 -9.59 -9.62
N ARG A 196 -1.11 -8.72 -9.15
CA ARG A 196 0.21 -8.47 -9.73
C ARG A 196 0.13 -7.92 -11.15
N ASP A 197 -0.87 -7.08 -11.42
CA ASP A 197 -1.08 -6.42 -12.71
C ASP A 197 0.13 -5.64 -13.19
N TRP A 198 0.93 -5.09 -12.28
CA TRP A 198 2.18 -4.39 -12.61
C TRP A 198 3.21 -5.25 -13.36
N THR A 199 3.09 -6.58 -13.32
CA THR A 199 3.93 -7.53 -14.07
C THR A 199 3.44 -7.80 -15.50
N ASN A 200 2.34 -7.19 -15.94
CA ASN A 200 1.68 -7.42 -17.23
C ASN A 200 1.45 -8.92 -17.56
N PRO A 201 0.84 -9.71 -16.65
CA PRO A 201 0.71 -11.16 -16.84
C PRO A 201 -0.39 -11.57 -17.83
N GLY A 202 -1.12 -10.61 -18.41
CA GLY A 202 -2.26 -10.81 -19.28
C GLY A 202 -3.59 -10.56 -18.56
N VAL A 203 -4.55 -9.95 -19.29
CA VAL A 203 -5.88 -9.56 -18.78
C VAL A 203 -6.58 -10.71 -18.05
N ALA A 204 -6.62 -11.91 -18.65
CA ALA A 204 -7.30 -13.06 -18.05
C ALA A 204 -6.66 -13.50 -16.72
N ILE A 205 -5.34 -13.36 -16.57
CA ILE A 205 -4.63 -13.68 -15.32
C ILE A 205 -4.95 -12.65 -14.25
N ILE A 206 -4.97 -11.35 -14.60
CA ILE A 206 -5.34 -10.28 -13.68
C ILE A 206 -6.75 -10.51 -13.14
N VAL A 207 -7.73 -10.69 -14.02
CA VAL A 207 -9.14 -10.95 -13.65
C VAL A 207 -9.25 -12.18 -12.75
N ARG A 208 -8.67 -13.31 -13.16
CA ARG A 208 -8.74 -14.56 -12.40
C ARG A 208 -8.16 -14.39 -11.00
N ARG A 209 -6.96 -13.83 -10.88
CA ARG A 209 -6.29 -13.64 -9.58
C ARG A 209 -7.08 -12.71 -8.68
N THR A 210 -7.63 -11.62 -9.19
CA THR A 210 -8.48 -10.72 -8.41
C THR A 210 -9.72 -11.47 -7.91
N VAL A 211 -10.51 -12.01 -8.84
CA VAL A 211 -11.84 -12.57 -8.54
C VAL A 211 -11.77 -13.82 -7.64
N GLN A 212 -10.67 -14.58 -7.66
CA GLN A 212 -10.46 -15.73 -6.77
C GLN A 212 -10.13 -15.35 -5.33
N GLN A 213 -9.56 -14.16 -5.10
CA GLN A 213 -9.15 -13.71 -3.77
C GLN A 213 -10.20 -12.84 -3.09
N VAL A 214 -11.11 -12.22 -3.86
CA VAL A 214 -12.15 -11.32 -3.35
C VAL A 214 -13.05 -12.02 -2.33
N LYS A 215 -13.24 -11.33 -1.21
CA LYS A 215 -14.23 -11.59 -0.16
C LYS A 215 -15.01 -10.31 0.11
N ASN A 216 -16.01 -10.40 0.98
CA ASN A 216 -16.71 -9.23 1.48
C ASN A 216 -15.73 -8.30 2.19
N GLY A 217 -15.81 -7.00 1.86
CA GLY A 217 -14.94 -5.97 2.41
C GLY A 217 -13.50 -5.98 1.90
N SER A 218 -13.20 -6.70 0.81
CA SER A 218 -11.86 -6.68 0.22
C SER A 218 -11.50 -5.33 -0.40
N ILE A 219 -10.25 -4.91 -0.18
CA ILE A 219 -9.59 -3.83 -0.91
C ILE A 219 -8.71 -4.45 -1.99
N ILE A 220 -8.98 -4.10 -3.24
CA ILE A 220 -8.32 -4.63 -4.44
C ILE A 220 -7.25 -3.64 -4.91
N LEU A 221 -5.99 -4.08 -4.97
CA LEU A 221 -4.87 -3.30 -5.52
C LEU A 221 -4.75 -3.52 -7.03
N LEU A 222 -4.77 -2.42 -7.78
CA LEU A 222 -4.44 -2.29 -9.20
C LEU A 222 -3.61 -1.01 -9.42
N HIS A 223 -3.10 -0.80 -10.63
CA HIS A 223 -2.25 0.35 -10.93
C HIS A 223 -2.71 1.04 -12.23
N ASP A 224 -2.86 2.36 -12.20
CA ASP A 224 -3.11 3.18 -13.39
C ASP A 224 -1.87 3.97 -13.84
N GLY A 225 -0.83 4.07 -12.99
CA GLY A 225 0.52 4.46 -13.34
C GLY A 225 1.54 3.31 -13.22
N ALA A 226 2.79 3.55 -13.64
CA ALA A 226 4.02 2.83 -13.25
C ALA A 226 5.18 3.14 -14.22
N GLY A 227 5.67 4.38 -14.25
CA GLY A 227 6.76 4.80 -15.16
C GLY A 227 6.45 4.45 -16.63
N ASP A 228 7.40 3.80 -17.31
CA ASP A 228 7.31 3.46 -18.74
C ASP A 228 6.53 2.16 -19.05
N VAL A 229 5.92 1.53 -18.04
CA VAL A 229 5.22 0.25 -18.24
C VAL A 229 3.77 0.49 -18.65
N SER A 230 3.34 -0.14 -19.76
CA SER A 230 1.94 -0.08 -20.19
C SER A 230 0.98 -0.57 -19.10
N ARG A 231 -0.18 0.08 -19.00
CA ARG A 231 -1.32 -0.30 -18.13
C ARG A 231 -2.52 -0.81 -18.92
N ALA A 232 -2.40 -1.02 -20.23
CA ALA A 232 -3.51 -1.45 -21.08
C ALA A 232 -4.19 -2.74 -20.57
N GLN A 233 -3.41 -3.68 -20.04
CA GLN A 233 -3.95 -4.91 -19.47
C GLN A 233 -4.77 -4.65 -18.19
N THR A 234 -4.32 -3.73 -17.33
CA THR A 234 -5.05 -3.34 -16.12
C THR A 234 -6.36 -2.64 -16.47
N ILE A 235 -6.34 -1.74 -17.44
CA ILE A 235 -7.54 -1.03 -17.91
C ILE A 235 -8.59 -2.02 -18.42
N GLU A 236 -8.20 -2.95 -19.30
CA GLU A 236 -9.12 -3.98 -19.80
C GLU A 236 -9.59 -4.93 -18.70
N ALA A 237 -8.67 -5.37 -17.83
CA ALA A 237 -9.02 -6.25 -16.71
C ALA A 237 -10.00 -5.59 -15.74
N THR A 238 -9.90 -4.28 -15.52
CA THR A 238 -10.79 -3.54 -14.63
C THR A 238 -12.24 -3.65 -15.09
N ARG A 239 -12.52 -3.44 -16.38
CA ARG A 239 -13.88 -3.60 -16.95
C ARG A 239 -14.44 -4.99 -16.64
N ARG A 240 -13.64 -6.03 -16.87
CA ARG A 240 -14.04 -7.43 -16.63
C ARG A 240 -14.21 -7.75 -15.15
N ILE A 241 -13.34 -7.25 -14.28
CA ILE A 241 -13.46 -7.41 -12.82
C ILE A 241 -14.79 -6.80 -12.34
N ILE A 242 -15.12 -5.60 -12.80
CA ILE A 242 -16.39 -4.93 -12.44
C ILE A 242 -17.59 -5.79 -12.85
N GLN A 243 -17.63 -6.25 -14.10
CA GLN A 243 -18.70 -7.09 -14.62
C GLN A 243 -18.86 -8.39 -13.81
N GLU A 244 -17.77 -9.11 -13.57
CA GLU A 244 -17.76 -10.38 -12.82
C GLU A 244 -18.23 -10.21 -11.38
N LEU A 245 -17.71 -9.20 -10.67
CA LEU A 245 -18.07 -8.99 -9.27
C LEU A 245 -19.50 -8.46 -9.11
N LYS A 246 -19.98 -7.59 -10.01
CA LYS A 246 -21.40 -7.21 -10.05
C LYS A 246 -22.30 -8.41 -10.29
N GLY A 247 -21.93 -9.29 -11.22
CA GLY A 247 -22.66 -10.54 -11.48
C GLY A 247 -22.74 -11.47 -10.25
N ARG A 248 -21.79 -11.37 -9.32
CA ARG A 248 -21.79 -12.09 -8.02
C ARG A 248 -22.52 -11.34 -6.90
N GLY A 249 -23.08 -10.17 -7.19
CA GLY A 249 -23.83 -9.32 -6.27
C GLY A 249 -22.97 -8.36 -5.44
N TYR A 250 -21.72 -8.10 -5.83
CA TYR A 250 -20.89 -7.11 -5.15
C TYR A 250 -21.26 -5.69 -5.57
N ARG A 251 -21.29 -4.78 -4.59
CA ARG A 251 -21.28 -3.33 -4.80
C ARG A 251 -19.86 -2.81 -4.64
N PHE A 252 -19.54 -1.75 -5.36
CA PHE A 252 -18.26 -1.07 -5.25
C PHE A 252 -18.40 0.18 -4.40
N VAL A 253 -17.44 0.38 -3.51
CA VAL A 253 -17.36 1.54 -2.62
C VAL A 253 -15.93 2.07 -2.62
N THR A 254 -15.76 3.32 -2.19
CA THR A 254 -14.45 3.88 -1.86
C THR A 254 -13.90 3.27 -0.57
N VAL A 255 -12.59 3.42 -0.33
CA VAL A 255 -11.97 2.93 0.90
C VAL A 255 -12.52 3.67 2.14
N GLY A 256 -12.81 4.97 2.02
CA GLY A 256 -13.40 5.76 3.09
C GLY A 256 -14.80 5.30 3.47
N GLU A 257 -15.65 5.00 2.48
CA GLU A 257 -16.96 4.40 2.73
C GLU A 257 -16.83 3.03 3.38
N LEU A 258 -15.86 2.23 2.95
CA LEU A 258 -15.60 0.91 3.53
C LEU A 258 -15.14 0.98 4.99
N LEU A 259 -14.26 1.93 5.32
CA LEU A 259 -13.83 2.24 6.70
C LEU A 259 -15.03 2.59 7.60
N ALA A 260 -15.90 3.49 7.14
CA ALA A 260 -17.06 3.94 7.90
C ALA A 260 -18.07 2.82 8.19
N MET A 261 -18.11 1.75 7.39
CA MET A 261 -18.96 0.59 7.69
C MET A 261 -18.50 -0.19 8.92
N GLY A 262 -17.20 -0.17 9.24
CA GLY A 262 -16.65 -0.80 10.43
C GLY A 262 -16.91 -0.01 11.70
N GLU A 263 -16.84 1.32 11.62
CA GLU A 263 -17.08 2.22 12.76
C GLU A 263 -18.53 2.17 13.25
N ASN A 264 -19.50 1.98 12.36
CA ASN A 264 -20.93 1.90 12.70
C ASN A 264 -21.35 0.58 13.38
N ARG A 265 -20.44 -0.37 13.60
CA ARG A 265 -20.71 -1.66 14.26
C ARG A 265 -20.11 -1.77 15.67
N GLN A 266 -19.38 -0.76 16.15
CA GLN A 266 -18.87 -0.66 17.52
C GLN A 266 -19.80 0.20 18.39
#